data_AF-A0A821TK68-F1
#
_entry.id   AF-A0A821TK68-F1
#
_cell.length_a   1.000
_cell.length_b   1.000
_cell.length_c   1.000
_cell.angle_alpha   90.00
_cell.angle_beta   90.00
_cell.angle_gamma   90.00
#
_symmetry.space_group_name_H-M   'P 1'
#
loop_
_entity.id
_entity.type
_entity.pdbx_description
1 polymer ?
#
loop_
_entity_poly.entity_id
_entity_poly.type
_entity_poly.pdbx_seq_one_letter_code
_entity_poly.pdbx_strand_id
1 'polypeptide(L)'
;MNMKTMSNEDKSSIVIGSGDDQIAINLKPLKSNPTDSNKFSSILIEMNGIEIEIRRSKKPTSERSASVTYRQDNHNKKTKAEEKLKLLQPYWDYSALYGPNKWSRIFPQLQYKKFQSPIRIYTDLCEYEPVLIRHPLIFDTDENCCQTFENTGHSFQVSGQGYSYITGGPVLNEYQFLQFHMHWGANDNEGSEHVIDGVRLPAELHIVTWNTSQYRTPQEAMVSEQFGGLLVFAILIKIISSDNPDIGKLFDYLSKISYKGDKINLDYNVISLRNLMP
;
A
#
# COMPACT_ATOMS: atom_id res chain seq x y z
N MET A 1 -29.46 15.85 -34.89
CA MET A 1 -30.76 15.45 -34.31
C MET A 1 -31.22 14.21 -35.07
N ASN A 2 -31.12 13.02 -34.48
CA ASN A 2 -31.66 11.77 -35.03
C ASN A 2 -32.02 10.88 -33.84
N MET A 3 -33.33 10.77 -33.56
CA MET A 3 -33.89 9.85 -32.56
C MET A 3 -34.06 8.48 -33.21
N LYS A 4 -33.46 7.44 -32.62
CA LYS A 4 -33.89 6.05 -32.82
C LYS A 4 -34.62 5.61 -31.55
N THR A 5 -35.90 5.28 -31.70
CA THR A 5 -36.74 4.67 -30.67
C THR A 5 -36.58 3.16 -30.72
N MET A 6 -36.15 2.53 -29.62
CA MET A 6 -36.40 1.12 -29.34
C MET A 6 -37.48 0.99 -28.25
N SER A 7 -38.22 -0.10 -28.33
CA SER A 7 -39.54 -0.37 -27.76
C SER A 7 -39.60 -0.51 -26.25
N ASN A 8 -40.79 -0.20 -25.73
CA ASN A 8 -41.24 -0.20 -24.33
C ASN A 8 -40.86 -1.44 -23.51
N GLU A 9 -40.14 -1.22 -22.42
CA GLU A 9 -40.55 -1.54 -21.04
C GLU A 9 -39.79 -0.58 -20.10
N ASP A 10 -40.50 0.05 -19.15
CA ASP A 10 -40.03 1.05 -18.17
C ASP A 10 -39.39 2.35 -18.67
N LYS A 11 -40.26 3.29 -19.03
CA LYS A 11 -39.95 4.72 -19.24
C LYS A 11 -39.48 5.38 -17.95
N SER A 12 -38.28 5.98 -17.97
CA SER A 12 -38.05 7.43 -17.73
C SER A 12 -36.58 7.72 -17.35
N SER A 13 -35.65 7.46 -18.27
CA SER A 13 -34.28 7.93 -18.11
C SER A 13 -34.10 9.30 -18.77
N ILE A 14 -33.51 10.25 -18.03
CA ILE A 14 -33.10 11.56 -18.56
C ILE A 14 -31.59 11.57 -18.62
N VAL A 15 -31.03 11.85 -19.80
CA VAL A 15 -29.59 12.03 -19.99
C VAL A 15 -29.30 13.53 -20.02
N ILE A 16 -28.41 14.01 -19.15
CA ILE A 16 -28.01 15.42 -19.09
C ILE A 16 -26.49 15.49 -19.23
N GLY A 17 -26.01 16.23 -20.24
CA GLY A 17 -24.59 16.44 -20.52
C GLY A 17 -24.32 16.64 -22.02
N SER A 18 -23.14 17.14 -22.39
CA SER A 18 -22.68 17.22 -23.78
C SER A 18 -21.27 16.64 -23.90
N GLY A 19 -21.02 15.80 -24.91
CA GLY A 19 -19.74 15.10 -25.09
C GLY A 19 -19.71 13.72 -24.43
N ASP A 20 -18.50 13.26 -24.07
CA ASP A 20 -18.27 11.95 -23.43
C ASP A 20 -18.71 11.91 -21.95
N ASP A 21 -19.03 13.06 -21.36
CA ASP A 21 -19.53 13.20 -19.98
C ASP A 21 -21.07 13.10 -19.90
N GLN A 22 -21.66 12.05 -20.47
CA GLN A 22 -23.09 11.82 -20.35
C GLN A 22 -23.44 11.03 -19.09
N ILE A 23 -24.31 11.59 -18.26
CA ILE A 23 -24.83 10.93 -17.05
C ILE A 23 -26.24 10.43 -17.33
N ALA A 24 -26.46 9.13 -17.19
CA ALA A 24 -27.77 8.52 -17.28
C ALA A 24 -28.47 8.54 -15.91
N ILE A 25 -29.59 9.27 -15.81
CA ILE A 25 -30.42 9.30 -14.59
C ILE A 25 -31.59 8.34 -14.80
N ASN A 26 -31.62 7.26 -14.01
CA ASN A 26 -32.73 6.31 -14.04
C ASN A 26 -33.78 6.69 -12.99
N LEU A 27 -35.00 6.99 -13.43
CA LEU A 27 -36.13 7.27 -12.53
C LEU A 27 -36.93 5.98 -12.33
N LYS A 28 -37.03 5.51 -11.09
CA LYS A 28 -37.87 4.36 -10.73
C LYS A 28 -39.14 4.84 -10.00
N PRO A 29 -40.34 4.37 -10.39
CA PRO A 29 -41.54 4.55 -9.58
C PRO A 29 -41.44 3.67 -8.32
N LEU A 30 -41.72 4.23 -7.14
CA LEU A 30 -41.89 3.45 -5.92
C LEU A 30 -43.26 2.72 -5.94
N LYS A 31 -43.27 1.41 -5.65
CA LYS A 31 -44.51 0.64 -5.47
C LYS A 31 -45.26 1.17 -4.23
N SER A 32 -46.49 1.63 -4.42
CA SER A 32 -47.36 2.11 -3.35
C SER A 32 -47.95 0.96 -2.54
N ASN A 33 -48.10 1.14 -1.23
CA ASN A 33 -48.97 0.31 -0.39
C ASN A 33 -50.45 0.57 -0.76
N PRO A 34 -51.35 -0.44 -0.73
CA PRO A 34 -52.67 -0.35 -1.38
C PRO A 34 -53.70 0.56 -0.69
N THR A 35 -53.39 1.12 0.49
CA THR A 35 -54.39 1.84 1.31
C THR A 35 -54.26 3.36 1.31
N ASP A 36 -53.35 3.94 0.51
CA ASP A 36 -53.11 5.38 0.55
C ASP A 36 -53.52 6.04 -0.78
N SER A 37 -54.71 6.65 -0.80
CA SER A 37 -55.36 7.20 -2.00
C SER A 37 -54.81 8.56 -2.45
N ASN A 38 -53.62 8.98 -2.00
CA ASN A 38 -53.03 10.28 -2.34
C ASN A 38 -51.66 10.19 -3.04
N LYS A 39 -51.75 10.24 -4.38
CA LYS A 39 -50.79 10.55 -5.44
C LYS A 39 -49.35 10.99 -5.06
N PHE A 40 -48.38 10.24 -5.62
CA PHE A 40 -46.97 10.53 -5.96
C PHE A 40 -46.32 11.72 -5.25
N SER A 41 -45.51 11.44 -4.21
CA SER A 41 -44.79 12.48 -3.46
C SER A 41 -43.27 12.32 -3.39
N SER A 42 -42.66 11.34 -4.04
CA SER A 42 -41.19 11.29 -4.11
C SER A 42 -40.62 10.66 -5.40
N ILE A 43 -39.41 11.10 -5.76
CA ILE A 43 -38.58 10.56 -6.85
C ILE A 43 -37.28 10.06 -6.21
N LEU A 44 -36.89 8.83 -6.52
CA LEU A 44 -35.60 8.27 -6.15
C LEU A 44 -34.63 8.40 -7.33
N ILE A 45 -33.46 8.96 -7.07
CA ILE A 45 -32.37 9.12 -8.03
C ILE A 45 -31.18 8.30 -7.53
N GLU A 46 -30.71 7.36 -8.35
CA GLU A 46 -29.56 6.52 -8.04
C GLU A 46 -28.35 6.98 -8.88
N MET A 47 -27.25 7.37 -8.23
CA MET A 47 -26.02 7.85 -8.88
C MET A 47 -24.78 7.22 -8.22
N ASN A 48 -24.01 6.40 -8.95
CA ASN A 48 -22.75 5.82 -8.47
C ASN A 48 -22.85 5.19 -7.05
N GLY A 49 -23.95 4.48 -6.78
CA GLY A 49 -24.24 3.86 -5.48
C GLY A 49 -24.74 4.82 -4.39
N ILE A 50 -25.22 6.01 -4.78
CA ILE A 50 -25.87 6.99 -3.90
C ILE A 50 -27.34 7.08 -4.28
N GLU A 51 -28.23 6.80 -3.32
CA GLU A 51 -29.68 7.01 -3.48
C GLU A 51 -30.10 8.36 -2.92
N ILE A 52 -30.77 9.16 -3.73
CA ILE A 52 -31.30 10.48 -3.38
C ILE A 52 -32.82 10.43 -3.50
N GLU A 53 -33.51 10.54 -2.38
CA GLU A 53 -34.97 10.65 -2.37
C GLU A 53 -35.39 12.13 -2.35
N ILE A 54 -36.00 12.59 -3.43
CA ILE A 54 -36.57 13.94 -3.54
C ILE A 54 -38.06 13.87 -3.22
N ARG A 55 -38.47 14.48 -2.10
CA ARG A 55 -39.89 14.55 -1.71
C ARG A 55 -40.52 15.89 -2.10
N ARG A 56 -41.77 15.85 -2.57
CA ARG A 56 -42.55 17.04 -2.92
C ARG A 56 -43.17 17.64 -1.64
N SER A 57 -42.82 18.88 -1.33
CA SER A 57 -43.40 19.62 -0.20
C SER A 57 -44.89 19.93 -0.41
N LYS A 58 -45.70 19.82 0.65
CA LYS A 58 -47.15 20.11 0.65
C LYS A 58 -47.50 21.59 0.91
N LYS A 59 -46.55 22.53 0.88
CA LYS A 59 -46.83 23.96 1.18
C LYS A 59 -47.33 24.77 -0.04
N PRO A 60 -48.16 25.81 0.17
CA PRO A 60 -48.68 26.68 -0.90
C PRO A 60 -47.58 27.47 -1.62
N THR A 61 -47.93 27.97 -2.80
CA THR A 61 -47.08 28.25 -3.98
C THR A 61 -45.99 29.33 -3.90
N SER A 62 -45.62 29.89 -2.74
CA SER A 62 -44.57 30.91 -2.66
C SER A 62 -43.24 30.47 -2.02
N GLU A 63 -43.16 29.29 -1.40
CA GLU A 63 -41.93 28.79 -0.78
C GLU A 63 -41.76 27.29 -1.02
N ARG A 64 -41.22 26.92 -2.19
CA ARG A 64 -40.79 25.54 -2.45
C ARG A 64 -39.35 25.37 -1.99
N SER A 65 -39.13 24.66 -0.89
CA SER A 65 -37.83 24.09 -0.55
C SER A 65 -37.88 22.57 -0.68
N ALA A 66 -36.85 22.00 -1.33
CA ALA A 66 -36.61 20.56 -1.34
C ALA A 66 -35.68 20.22 -0.17
N SER A 67 -36.09 19.28 0.69
CA SER A 67 -35.26 18.80 1.79
C SER A 67 -34.58 17.49 1.39
N VAL A 68 -33.26 17.51 1.27
CA VAL A 68 -32.43 16.30 1.07
C VAL A 68 -32.14 15.72 2.44
N THR A 69 -32.56 14.48 2.69
CA THR A 69 -32.25 13.78 3.94
C THR A 69 -31.34 12.60 3.61
N TYR A 70 -30.11 12.66 4.09
CA TYR A 70 -29.14 11.58 3.94
C TYR A 70 -29.44 10.49 4.98
N ARG A 71 -29.73 9.26 4.53
CA ARG A 71 -29.57 8.06 5.36
C ARG A 71 -28.33 7.33 4.87
N GLN A 72 -27.38 7.09 5.76
CA GLN A 72 -26.11 6.47 5.41
C GLN A 72 -25.78 5.38 6.42
N ASP A 73 -25.62 4.16 5.93
CA ASP A 73 -25.08 3.06 6.71
C ASP A 73 -23.60 3.34 7.04
N ASN A 74 -23.30 3.40 8.34
CA ASN A 74 -22.02 3.87 8.87
C ASN A 74 -20.82 2.97 8.54
N HIS A 75 -21.03 1.79 7.95
CA HIS A 75 -19.93 0.89 7.56
C HIS A 75 -19.21 1.32 6.27
N ASN A 76 -19.89 2.03 5.35
CA ASN A 76 -19.34 2.33 4.00
C ASN A 76 -18.58 3.67 3.91
N LYS A 77 -18.56 4.44 5.01
CA LYS A 77 -17.93 5.77 5.10
C LYS A 77 -16.45 5.67 5.49
N LYS A 78 -16.10 4.67 6.30
CA LYS A 78 -14.72 4.38 6.71
C LYS A 78 -13.90 3.93 5.51
N THR A 79 -14.44 3.02 4.71
CA THR A 79 -13.82 2.50 3.48
C THR A 79 -13.65 3.55 2.38
N LYS A 80 -14.69 4.36 2.08
CA LYS A 80 -14.56 5.45 1.09
C LYS A 80 -13.62 6.58 1.53
N ALA A 81 -13.56 6.89 2.82
CA ALA A 81 -12.60 7.85 3.35
C ALA A 81 -11.18 7.30 3.31
N GLU A 82 -10.97 6.03 3.65
CA GLU A 82 -9.69 5.31 3.52
C GLU A 82 -9.24 5.21 2.05
N GLU A 83 -10.14 4.95 1.11
CA GLU A 83 -9.85 4.97 -0.34
C GLU A 83 -9.53 6.37 -0.85
N LYS A 84 -10.27 7.39 -0.40
CA LYS A 84 -10.01 8.79 -0.75
C LYS A 84 -8.71 9.30 -0.12
N LEU A 85 -8.32 8.79 1.05
CA LEU A 85 -7.03 9.06 1.71
C LEU A 85 -5.87 8.35 1.01
N LYS A 86 -6.08 7.13 0.48
CA LYS A 86 -5.13 6.45 -0.41
C LYS A 86 -4.89 7.23 -1.71
N LEU A 87 -5.91 7.86 -2.27
CA LEU A 87 -5.80 8.73 -3.46
C LEU A 87 -5.08 10.07 -3.20
N LEU A 88 -4.94 10.48 -1.92
CA LEU A 88 -4.24 11.70 -1.52
C LEU A 88 -2.75 11.47 -1.20
N GLN A 89 -2.30 10.21 -1.16
CA GLN A 89 -0.87 9.90 -1.05
C GLN A 89 -0.17 10.26 -2.37
N PRO A 90 0.99 10.96 -2.34
CA PRO A 90 1.71 11.27 -3.55
C PRO A 90 2.13 9.98 -4.26
N TYR A 91 1.74 9.84 -5.54
CA TYR A 91 2.14 8.69 -6.35
C TYR A 91 3.63 8.79 -6.69
N TRP A 92 4.33 7.66 -6.59
CA TRP A 92 5.74 7.52 -6.91
C TRP A 92 6.00 6.15 -7.54
N ASP A 93 7.04 6.06 -8.36
CA ASP A 93 7.54 4.79 -8.91
C ASP A 93 9.04 4.91 -9.22
N TYR A 94 9.57 4.02 -10.05
CA TYR A 94 10.95 4.03 -10.56
C TYR A 94 11.05 4.46 -12.04
N SER A 95 9.99 5.00 -12.63
CA SER A 95 9.93 5.44 -14.02
C SER A 95 10.62 6.79 -14.23
N ALA A 96 10.77 7.21 -15.49
CA ALA A 96 11.28 8.55 -15.79
C ALA A 96 10.36 9.69 -15.31
N LEU A 97 9.05 9.43 -15.17
CA LEU A 97 8.04 10.45 -14.86
C LEU A 97 7.84 10.65 -13.36
N TYR A 98 7.82 9.56 -12.58
CA TYR A 98 7.61 9.58 -11.12
C TYR A 98 8.77 8.98 -10.32
N GLY A 99 9.94 8.86 -10.95
CA GLY A 99 11.14 8.25 -10.39
C GLY A 99 11.88 9.06 -9.33
N PRO A 100 12.97 8.47 -8.77
CA PRO A 100 13.76 9.05 -7.68
C PRO A 100 14.20 10.50 -7.88
N ASN A 101 14.53 10.89 -9.11
CA ASN A 101 14.94 12.25 -9.45
C ASN A 101 13.80 13.30 -9.33
N LYS A 102 12.54 12.87 -9.14
CA LYS A 102 11.37 13.72 -8.89
C LYS A 102 10.83 13.61 -7.47
N TRP A 103 11.24 12.59 -6.70
CA TRP A 103 10.66 12.32 -5.38
C TRP A 103 10.71 13.51 -4.42
N SER A 104 11.78 14.32 -4.44
CA SER A 104 11.87 15.52 -3.60
C SER A 104 10.79 16.58 -3.86
N ARG A 105 10.14 16.56 -5.03
CA ARG A 105 9.03 17.46 -5.37
C ARG A 105 7.70 17.03 -4.73
N ILE A 106 7.53 15.72 -4.54
CA ILE A 106 6.31 15.11 -4.00
C ILE A 106 6.44 14.76 -2.52
N PHE A 107 7.67 14.63 -2.02
CA PHE A 107 8.02 14.41 -0.63
C PHE A 107 9.00 15.51 -0.18
N PRO A 108 8.50 16.70 0.22
CA PRO A 108 9.33 17.84 0.58
C PRO A 108 10.35 17.54 1.70
N GLN A 109 10.06 16.57 2.56
CA GLN A 109 10.99 16.08 3.58
C GLN A 109 12.30 15.54 3.00
N LEU A 110 12.31 15.04 1.75
CA LEU A 110 13.53 14.55 1.09
C LEU A 110 14.44 15.69 0.64
N GLN A 111 13.89 16.88 0.38
CA GLN A 111 14.67 18.03 -0.10
C GLN A 111 15.68 18.55 0.94
N TYR A 112 15.38 18.34 2.23
CA TYR A 112 16.16 18.90 3.34
C TYR A 112 16.86 17.83 4.19
N LYS A 113 16.62 16.54 3.93
CA LYS A 113 17.26 15.45 4.70
C LYS A 113 18.67 15.18 4.19
N LYS A 114 19.64 15.38 5.08
CA LYS A 114 21.07 15.10 4.85
C LYS A 114 21.44 13.61 4.90
N PHE A 115 20.57 12.79 5.50
CA PHE A 115 20.81 11.37 5.75
C PHE A 115 19.84 10.56 4.90
N GLN A 116 20.22 10.33 3.65
CA GLN A 116 19.47 9.51 2.69
C GLN A 116 20.27 8.25 2.37
N SER A 117 19.53 7.16 2.22
CA SER A 117 20.02 5.88 1.70
C SER A 117 19.41 5.64 0.32
N PRO A 118 20.03 4.77 -0.51
CA PRO A 118 21.28 4.05 -0.28
C PRO A 118 22.53 4.93 -0.36
N ILE A 119 23.68 4.39 0.01
CA ILE A 119 25.00 5.03 -0.15
C ILE A 119 26.00 4.12 -0.87
N ARG A 120 27.10 4.73 -1.36
CA ARG A 120 28.32 3.98 -1.69
C ARG A 120 29.15 3.80 -0.43
N ILE A 121 29.57 2.57 -0.17
CA ILE A 121 30.44 2.22 0.94
C ILE A 121 31.82 1.93 0.36
N TYR A 122 32.80 2.72 0.76
CA TYR A 122 34.21 2.48 0.48
C TYR A 122 34.82 1.83 1.70
N THR A 123 35.22 0.57 1.58
CA THR A 123 35.62 -0.26 2.73
C THR A 123 36.91 0.24 3.39
N ASP A 124 37.76 0.95 2.64
CA ASP A 124 38.97 1.63 3.14
C ASP A 124 38.67 2.89 3.97
N LEU A 125 37.48 3.48 3.81
CA LEU A 125 37.00 4.60 4.63
C LEU A 125 36.15 4.16 5.83
N CYS A 126 35.88 2.85 5.97
CA CYS A 126 35.14 2.34 7.12
C CYS A 126 36.00 2.36 8.39
N GLU A 127 35.46 2.97 9.44
CA GLU A 127 36.09 2.97 10.76
C GLU A 127 35.68 1.70 11.53
N TYR A 128 36.68 0.95 11.98
CA TYR A 128 36.45 -0.19 12.85
C TYR A 128 36.05 0.28 14.25
N GLU A 129 34.88 -0.15 14.73
CA GLU A 129 34.38 0.15 16.07
C GLU A 129 34.56 -1.08 17.01
N PRO A 130 35.59 -1.09 17.87
CA PRO A 130 35.89 -2.24 18.73
C PRO A 130 34.77 -2.59 19.72
N VAL A 131 33.94 -1.62 20.10
CA VAL A 131 32.86 -1.86 21.07
C VAL A 131 31.80 -2.82 20.53
N LEU A 132 31.60 -2.87 19.21
CA LEU A 132 30.63 -3.75 18.56
C LEU A 132 30.97 -5.24 18.73
N ILE A 133 32.25 -5.62 18.92
CA ILE A 133 32.61 -7.01 19.21
C ILE A 133 31.98 -7.50 20.53
N ARG A 134 31.84 -6.60 21.51
CA ARG A 134 31.27 -6.95 22.82
C ARG A 134 29.74 -7.02 22.79
N HIS A 135 29.13 -6.56 21.70
CA HIS A 135 27.68 -6.50 21.52
C HIS A 135 27.36 -7.06 20.12
N PRO A 136 27.49 -8.39 19.91
CA PRO A 136 27.22 -8.97 18.60
C PRO A 136 25.75 -8.76 18.20
N LEU A 137 25.48 -8.74 16.91
CA LEU A 137 24.10 -8.79 16.41
C LEU A 137 23.50 -10.17 16.73
N ILE A 138 22.34 -10.17 17.36
CA ILE A 138 21.58 -11.36 17.72
C ILE A 138 20.24 -11.30 17.00
N PHE A 139 20.00 -12.32 16.19
CA PHE A 139 18.73 -12.52 15.50
C PHE A 139 17.98 -13.67 16.17
N ASP A 140 17.01 -13.31 17.00
CA ASP A 140 16.09 -14.25 17.64
C ASP A 140 14.82 -14.30 16.79
N THR A 141 14.76 -15.28 15.89
CA THR A 141 13.71 -15.37 14.88
C THR A 141 12.87 -16.62 15.09
N ASP A 142 11.56 -16.45 15.11
CA ASP A 142 10.59 -17.53 15.02
C ASP A 142 10.60 -18.08 13.58
N GLU A 143 10.61 -19.40 13.43
CA GLU A 143 10.54 -20.07 12.12
C GLU A 143 9.26 -19.69 11.32
N ASN A 144 8.25 -19.13 12.00
CA ASN A 144 6.93 -18.78 11.47
C ASN A 144 6.66 -17.28 11.46
N CYS A 145 7.71 -16.49 11.58
CA CYS A 145 7.57 -15.05 11.56
C CYS A 145 6.99 -14.54 10.24
N CYS A 146 7.18 -15.25 9.11
CA CYS A 146 6.70 -14.86 7.79
C CYS A 146 5.24 -15.30 7.57
N GLN A 147 4.36 -14.35 7.23
CA GLN A 147 2.91 -14.58 7.19
C GLN A 147 2.29 -14.38 5.82
N THR A 148 2.69 -13.35 5.08
CA THR A 148 2.09 -13.05 3.78
C THR A 148 3.15 -12.67 2.75
N PHE A 149 2.98 -13.12 1.51
CA PHE A 149 3.81 -12.78 0.37
C PHE A 149 2.97 -11.95 -0.61
N GLU A 150 3.40 -10.73 -0.92
CA GLU A 150 2.63 -9.76 -1.68
C GLU A 150 3.47 -9.10 -2.78
N ASN A 151 2.87 -8.90 -3.96
CA ASN A 151 3.41 -8.03 -4.98
C ASN A 151 2.90 -6.60 -4.74
N THR A 152 3.76 -5.71 -4.27
CA THR A 152 3.34 -4.32 -3.97
C THR A 152 3.26 -3.45 -5.23
N GLY A 153 3.74 -3.97 -6.37
CA GLY A 153 3.98 -3.23 -7.60
C GLY A 153 5.31 -2.46 -7.61
N HIS A 154 6.04 -2.44 -6.50
CA HIS A 154 7.38 -1.84 -6.39
C HIS A 154 8.45 -2.87 -6.03
N SER A 155 8.05 -3.95 -5.36
CA SER A 155 8.85 -5.12 -5.03
C SER A 155 7.89 -6.28 -4.71
N PHE A 156 8.42 -7.44 -4.36
CA PHE A 156 7.69 -8.34 -3.49
C PHE A 156 7.95 -7.98 -2.02
N GLN A 157 6.97 -8.24 -1.16
CA GLN A 157 7.10 -8.05 0.27
C GLN A 157 6.62 -9.29 1.00
N VAL A 158 7.46 -9.79 1.90
CA VAL A 158 7.07 -10.79 2.89
C VAL A 158 6.86 -10.08 4.21
N SER A 159 5.60 -9.94 4.61
CA SER A 159 5.24 -9.33 5.89
C SER A 159 5.21 -10.38 6.98
N GLY A 160 5.71 -10.01 8.15
CA GLY A 160 5.72 -10.88 9.31
C GLY A 160 4.77 -10.46 10.42
N GLN A 161 4.53 -11.40 11.32
CA GLN A 161 3.87 -11.19 12.59
C GLN A 161 4.50 -12.13 13.62
N GLY A 162 4.49 -11.73 14.89
CA GLY A 162 5.01 -12.56 15.99
C GLY A 162 6.34 -12.08 16.54
N TYR A 163 6.96 -12.88 17.40
CA TYR A 163 8.04 -12.48 18.30
C TYR A 163 9.43 -12.72 17.70
N SER A 164 9.73 -12.09 16.56
CA SER A 164 11.09 -12.12 15.98
C SER A 164 11.79 -10.80 16.18
N TYR A 165 12.92 -10.83 16.88
CA TYR A 165 13.63 -9.66 17.36
C TYR A 165 15.10 -9.67 16.96
N ILE A 166 15.62 -8.47 16.78
CA ILE A 166 17.02 -8.23 16.52
C ILE A 166 17.55 -7.27 17.59
N THR A 167 18.67 -7.65 18.19
CA THR A 167 19.34 -6.91 19.27
C THR A 167 20.85 -6.87 19.05
N GLY A 168 21.53 -6.01 19.80
CA GLY A 168 22.99 -5.87 19.74
C GLY A 168 23.49 -5.12 18.51
N GLY A 169 24.75 -5.30 18.16
CA GLY A 169 25.43 -4.48 17.17
C GLY A 169 25.43 -2.99 17.57
N PRO A 170 25.17 -2.07 16.62
CA PRO A 170 25.16 -0.64 16.90
C PRO A 170 23.88 -0.16 17.61
N VAL A 171 22.94 -1.06 17.92
CA VAL A 171 21.67 -0.70 18.55
C VAL A 171 21.58 -1.20 19.99
N LEU A 172 20.97 -0.38 20.86
CA LEU A 172 20.74 -0.70 22.28
C LEU A 172 19.32 -1.19 22.57
N ASN A 173 18.39 -1.00 21.64
CA ASN A 173 16.98 -1.35 21.79
C ASN A 173 16.65 -2.67 21.09
N GLU A 174 15.47 -3.19 21.38
CA GLU A 174 14.90 -4.34 20.67
C GLU A 174 14.17 -3.88 19.41
N TYR A 175 14.47 -4.53 18.30
CA TYR A 175 13.81 -4.26 17.02
C TYR A 175 13.08 -5.50 16.52
N GLN A 176 11.77 -5.39 16.36
CA GLN A 176 10.94 -6.49 15.90
C GLN A 176 10.84 -6.52 14.39
N PHE A 177 10.93 -7.71 13.80
CA PHE A 177 10.72 -7.94 12.37
C PHE A 177 9.34 -7.44 11.93
N LEU A 178 9.32 -6.66 10.84
CA LEU A 178 8.11 -6.13 10.23
C LEU A 178 7.84 -6.77 8.87
N GLN A 179 8.84 -6.69 8.00
CA GLN A 179 8.78 -7.23 6.64
C GLN A 179 10.18 -7.37 6.06
N PHE A 180 10.31 -8.19 5.02
CA PHE A 180 11.43 -8.05 4.10
C PHE A 180 10.94 -7.89 2.66
N HIS A 181 11.77 -7.25 1.85
CA HIS A 181 11.57 -7.06 0.42
C HIS A 181 12.92 -7.05 -0.28
N MET A 182 12.92 -7.11 -1.61
CA MET A 182 14.15 -7.17 -2.38
C MET A 182 14.18 -6.12 -3.49
N HIS A 183 15.37 -5.62 -3.79
CA HIS A 183 15.66 -4.84 -4.98
C HIS A 183 16.49 -5.71 -5.92
N TRP A 184 16.18 -5.67 -7.21
CA TRP A 184 16.91 -6.43 -8.23
C TRP A 184 16.94 -5.65 -9.53
N GLY A 185 17.93 -5.93 -10.38
CA GLY A 185 18.08 -5.25 -11.66
C GLY A 185 17.54 -6.05 -12.83
N ALA A 186 17.75 -5.48 -14.02
CA ALA A 186 17.36 -6.13 -15.28
C ALA A 186 18.37 -7.21 -15.73
N ASN A 187 19.57 -7.23 -15.13
CA ASN A 187 20.64 -8.17 -15.45
C ASN A 187 21.55 -8.40 -14.23
N ASP A 188 22.48 -9.34 -14.38
CA ASP A 188 23.34 -9.84 -13.32
C ASP A 188 24.36 -8.83 -12.75
N ASN A 189 24.53 -7.67 -13.39
CA ASN A 189 25.55 -6.67 -13.02
C ASN A 189 24.96 -5.46 -12.26
N GLU A 190 23.65 -5.43 -12.04
CA GLU A 190 22.97 -4.31 -11.37
C GLU A 190 21.74 -4.79 -10.60
N GLY A 191 21.35 -4.05 -9.57
CA GLY A 191 20.10 -4.30 -8.84
C GLY A 191 20.11 -3.95 -7.36
N SER A 192 21.25 -4.14 -6.69
CA SER A 192 21.44 -3.66 -5.33
C SER A 192 21.29 -2.14 -5.30
N GLU A 193 20.72 -1.59 -4.23
CA GLU A 193 20.63 -0.15 -4.01
C GLU A 193 21.98 0.39 -3.52
N HIS A 194 22.57 -0.26 -2.51
CA HIS A 194 23.91 0.01 -2.01
C HIS A 194 24.98 -0.47 -2.99
N VAL A 195 26.16 0.16 -2.91
CA VAL A 195 27.33 -0.11 -3.76
C VAL A 195 28.54 -0.25 -2.86
N ILE A 196 29.29 -1.35 -2.99
CA ILE A 196 30.50 -1.60 -2.19
C ILE A 196 31.72 -1.48 -3.10
N ASP A 197 32.67 -0.60 -2.74
CA ASP A 197 33.91 -0.37 -3.49
C ASP A 197 33.69 -0.14 -5.00
N GLY A 198 32.62 0.59 -5.33
CA GLY A 198 32.21 0.89 -6.70
C GLY A 198 31.45 -0.23 -7.42
N VAL A 199 31.27 -1.39 -6.79
CA VAL A 199 30.58 -2.56 -7.36
C VAL A 199 29.12 -2.61 -6.89
N ARG A 200 28.21 -2.72 -7.86
CA ARG A 200 26.78 -3.02 -7.63
C ARG A 200 26.57 -4.52 -7.81
N LEU A 201 25.71 -5.13 -6.99
CA LEU A 201 25.35 -6.54 -7.08
C LEU A 201 23.98 -6.74 -7.75
N PRO A 202 23.67 -7.95 -8.25
CA PRO A 202 22.42 -8.21 -8.95
C PRO A 202 21.13 -8.00 -8.12
N ALA A 203 21.20 -8.17 -6.81
CA ALA A 203 20.06 -7.93 -5.93
C ALA A 203 20.48 -7.56 -4.50
N GLU A 204 19.55 -6.98 -3.75
CA GLU A 204 19.70 -6.61 -2.34
C GLU A 204 18.41 -6.87 -1.59
N LEU A 205 18.49 -7.69 -0.55
CA LEU A 205 17.40 -8.01 0.35
C LEU A 205 17.41 -7.03 1.54
N HIS A 206 16.28 -6.40 1.79
CA HIS A 206 16.05 -5.54 2.94
C HIS A 206 15.19 -6.24 3.97
N ILE A 207 15.71 -6.46 5.18
CA ILE A 207 14.93 -6.86 6.34
C ILE A 207 14.63 -5.62 7.16
N VAL A 208 13.35 -5.23 7.23
CA VAL A 208 12.88 -4.04 7.94
C VAL A 208 12.36 -4.45 9.31
N THR A 209 12.87 -3.77 10.33
CA THR A 209 12.44 -3.94 11.72
C THR A 209 12.13 -2.59 12.35
N TRP A 210 11.39 -2.60 13.46
CA TRP A 210 10.94 -1.39 14.14
C TRP A 210 11.20 -1.47 15.64
N ASN A 211 11.48 -0.32 16.25
CA ASN A 211 11.90 -0.21 17.65
C ASN A 211 10.71 -0.37 18.61
N THR A 212 10.58 -1.54 19.20
CA THR A 212 9.47 -1.86 20.14
C THR A 212 9.68 -1.27 21.52
N SER A 213 10.92 -0.89 21.85
CA SER A 213 11.24 -0.26 23.14
C SER A 213 10.77 1.20 23.20
N GLN A 214 10.64 1.87 22.05
CA GLN A 214 10.28 3.30 21.98
C GLN A 214 8.87 3.57 21.44
N TYR A 215 8.34 2.71 20.58
CA TYR A 215 7.07 2.94 19.89
C TYR A 215 6.07 1.84 20.23
N ARG A 216 4.76 2.16 20.17
CA ARG A 216 3.72 1.14 20.42
C ARG A 216 3.34 0.38 19.16
N THR A 217 3.55 0.98 18.00
CA THR A 217 3.21 0.38 16.70
C THR A 217 4.29 0.66 15.66
N PRO A 218 4.44 -0.21 14.64
CA PRO A 218 5.33 0.06 13.52
C PRO A 218 5.00 1.37 12.81
N GLN A 219 3.71 1.72 12.69
CA GLN A 219 3.26 2.94 12.03
C GLN A 219 3.74 4.19 12.75
N GLU A 220 3.71 4.20 14.09
CA GLU A 220 4.29 5.28 14.90
C GLU A 220 5.79 5.42 14.66
N ALA A 221 6.52 4.29 14.64
CA ALA A 221 7.96 4.28 14.39
C ALA A 221 8.33 4.79 12.98
N MET A 222 7.54 4.43 11.95
CA MET A 222 7.77 4.82 10.56
C MET A 222 7.60 6.32 10.29
N VAL A 223 6.64 6.96 10.97
CA VAL A 223 6.36 8.40 10.79
C VAL A 223 7.12 9.29 11.78
N SER A 224 7.89 8.69 12.70
CA SER A 224 8.66 9.42 13.69
C SER A 224 9.74 10.28 13.03
N GLU A 225 9.90 11.50 13.55
CA GLU A 225 11.00 12.39 13.17
C GLU A 225 12.28 12.10 13.97
N GLN A 226 12.21 11.23 14.99
CA GLN A 226 13.37 10.84 15.80
C GLN A 226 14.16 9.72 15.11
N PHE A 227 15.48 9.71 15.33
CA PHE A 227 16.35 8.64 14.85
C PHE A 227 16.10 7.33 15.61
N GLY A 228 16.27 6.19 14.92
CA GLY A 228 16.16 4.87 15.53
C GLY A 228 14.74 4.33 15.67
N GLY A 229 13.78 4.89 14.91
CA GLY A 229 12.45 4.27 14.78
C GLY A 229 12.50 2.92 14.06
N LEU A 230 13.35 2.81 13.03
CA LEU A 230 13.53 1.61 12.23
C LEU A 230 15.00 1.18 12.24
N LEU A 231 15.23 -0.11 12.07
CA LEU A 231 16.51 -0.70 11.73
C LEU A 231 16.31 -1.54 10.47
N VAL A 232 17.19 -1.38 9.48
CA VAL A 232 17.08 -2.09 8.20
C VAL A 232 18.40 -2.80 7.92
N PHE A 233 18.33 -4.10 7.66
CA PHE A 233 19.48 -4.89 7.24
C PHE A 233 19.47 -5.01 5.73
N ALA A 234 20.54 -4.55 5.11
CA ALA A 234 20.81 -4.72 3.69
C ALA A 234 21.72 -5.93 3.46
N ILE A 235 21.20 -6.95 2.79
CA ILE A 235 21.93 -8.18 2.45
C ILE A 235 22.13 -8.19 0.94
N LEU A 236 23.36 -7.99 0.49
CA LEU A 236 23.68 -7.99 -0.94
C LEU A 236 23.79 -9.42 -1.46
N ILE A 237 23.14 -9.71 -2.59
CA ILE A 237 23.05 -11.05 -3.16
C ILE A 237 24.04 -11.19 -4.32
N LYS A 238 24.88 -12.22 -4.26
CA LYS A 238 25.86 -12.55 -5.30
C LYS A 238 25.44 -13.84 -6.02
N ILE A 239 25.56 -13.84 -7.34
CA ILE A 239 25.37 -15.04 -8.15
C ILE A 239 26.58 -15.97 -7.99
N ILE A 240 26.29 -17.24 -7.73
CA ILE A 240 27.25 -18.33 -7.64
C ILE A 240 26.76 -19.51 -8.49
N SER A 241 27.59 -20.54 -8.67
CA SER A 241 27.28 -21.69 -9.52
C SER A 241 26.30 -22.71 -8.92
N SER A 242 25.94 -22.57 -7.64
CA SER A 242 25.06 -23.49 -6.92
C SER A 242 23.79 -22.80 -6.45
N ASP A 243 22.66 -23.48 -6.55
CA ASP A 243 21.38 -22.97 -6.09
C ASP A 243 21.37 -22.77 -4.56
N ASN A 244 20.78 -21.65 -4.13
CA ASN A 244 20.38 -21.47 -2.73
C ASN A 244 18.91 -21.91 -2.59
N PRO A 245 18.62 -23.02 -1.88
CA PRO A 245 17.27 -23.57 -1.80
C PRO A 245 16.29 -22.61 -1.10
N ASP A 246 16.74 -21.80 -0.15
CA ASP A 246 15.87 -20.87 0.57
C ASP A 246 15.52 -19.62 -0.27
N ILE A 247 16.46 -19.14 -1.10
CA ILE A 247 16.16 -18.12 -2.12
C ILE A 247 15.28 -18.72 -3.23
N GLY A 248 15.53 -19.96 -3.65
CA GLY A 248 14.72 -20.67 -4.65
C GLY A 248 13.24 -20.73 -4.28
N LYS A 249 12.93 -20.99 -3.00
CA LYS A 249 11.54 -20.93 -2.49
C LYS A 249 10.90 -19.56 -2.70
N LEU A 250 11.63 -18.46 -2.57
CA LEU A 250 11.06 -17.12 -2.82
C LEU A 250 10.61 -16.99 -4.29
N PHE A 251 11.37 -17.54 -5.23
CA PHE A 251 11.03 -17.52 -6.65
C PHE A 251 9.81 -18.39 -6.99
N ASP A 252 9.67 -19.54 -6.33
CA ASP A 252 8.45 -20.36 -6.45
C ASP A 252 7.20 -19.58 -6.04
N TYR A 253 7.31 -18.75 -4.99
CA TYR A 253 6.21 -17.90 -4.52
C TYR A 253 5.99 -16.67 -5.42
N LEU A 254 7.05 -16.07 -5.97
CA LEU A 254 6.93 -14.98 -6.94
C LEU A 254 6.08 -15.37 -8.15
N SER A 255 6.20 -16.60 -8.64
CA SER A 255 5.40 -17.08 -9.76
C SER A 255 3.89 -17.04 -9.50
N LYS A 256 3.48 -17.08 -8.22
CA LYS A 256 2.08 -17.08 -7.76
C LYS A 256 1.51 -15.67 -7.53
N ILE A 257 2.35 -14.63 -7.56
CA ILE A 257 1.96 -13.24 -7.31
C ILE A 257 2.45 -12.31 -8.45
N SER A 258 2.14 -12.71 -9.69
CA SER A 258 2.69 -12.07 -10.89
C SER A 258 2.22 -10.61 -11.08
N TYR A 259 1.06 -10.24 -10.56
CA TYR A 259 0.46 -8.93 -10.76
C TYR A 259 0.48 -8.09 -9.50
N LYS A 260 0.58 -6.77 -9.69
CA LYS A 260 0.48 -5.79 -8.59
C LYS A 260 -0.79 -6.02 -7.77
N GLY A 261 -0.63 -6.15 -6.46
CA GLY A 261 -1.70 -6.40 -5.51
C GLY A 261 -1.99 -7.88 -5.26
N ASP A 262 -1.39 -8.79 -6.03
CA ASP A 262 -1.47 -10.22 -5.74
C ASP A 262 -0.84 -10.49 -4.38
N LYS A 263 -1.55 -11.26 -3.57
CA LYS A 263 -1.16 -11.58 -2.21
C LYS A 263 -1.58 -12.98 -1.84
N ILE A 264 -0.69 -13.70 -1.18
CA ILE A 264 -0.93 -15.04 -0.64
C ILE A 264 -0.51 -15.12 0.82
N ASN A 265 -1.24 -15.91 1.58
CA ASN A 265 -0.82 -16.30 2.93
C ASN A 265 0.22 -17.41 2.81
N LEU A 266 1.22 -17.37 3.68
CA LEU A 266 2.25 -18.38 3.76
C LEU A 266 1.82 -19.48 4.73
N ASP A 267 2.11 -20.72 4.35
CA ASP A 267 2.00 -21.84 5.28
C ASP A 267 3.15 -21.80 6.29
N TYR A 268 2.96 -22.52 7.40
CA TYR A 268 3.92 -22.63 8.50
C TYR A 268 5.31 -23.10 8.00
N ASN A 269 6.37 -22.48 8.49
CA ASN A 269 7.78 -22.82 8.24
C ASN A 269 8.23 -22.86 6.76
N VAL A 270 7.48 -22.27 5.82
CA VAL A 270 7.89 -22.33 4.40
C VAL A 270 9.08 -21.41 4.12
N ILE A 271 9.09 -20.21 4.69
CA ILE A 271 10.15 -19.22 4.52
C ILE A 271 10.78 -18.93 5.88
N SER A 272 12.05 -19.30 6.03
CA SER A 272 12.85 -19.01 7.22
C SER A 272 13.60 -17.69 7.04
N LEU A 273 13.26 -16.68 7.85
CA LEU A 273 14.02 -15.42 7.88
C LEU A 273 15.49 -15.66 8.25
N ARG A 274 15.75 -16.62 9.14
CA ARG A 274 17.10 -16.98 9.58
C ARG A 274 17.98 -17.45 8.41
N ASN A 275 17.42 -18.25 7.51
CA ASN A 275 18.18 -18.85 6.42
C ASN A 275 18.46 -17.88 5.26
N LEU A 276 17.80 -16.71 5.25
CA LEU A 276 18.05 -15.66 4.26
C LEU A 276 19.21 -14.73 4.68
N MET A 277 19.74 -14.92 5.89
CA MET A 277 20.87 -14.15 6.41
C MET A 277 22.19 -14.94 6.27
N PRO A 278 23.33 -14.24 6.10
CA PRO A 278 24.65 -14.85 5.98
C PRO A 278 25.16 -15.51 7.27
#